data_AF-A0ABC9SRR6-F1
#
_entry.id   AF-A0ABC9SRR6-F1
#
_cell.length_a   1.000
_cell.length_b   1.000
_cell.length_c   1.000
_cell.angle_alpha   90.00
_cell.angle_beta   90.00
_cell.angle_gamma   90.00
#
_symmetry.space_group_name_H-M   'P 1'
#
loop_
_entity.id
_entity.type
_entity.pdbx_description
1 polymer ?
#
loop_
_entity_poly.entity_id
_entity_poly.type
_entity_poly.pdbx_seq_one_letter_code
_entity_poly.pdbx_strand_id
1 'polypeptide(L)'
;MKRTILEDKKVLVMDKKTGEELVKKWLLKKVDQDDDTEAVDKLPVVSSNHGVLFAKEKVENVTIDGAKLKYEGNTIIGNGRAYADMFAIVDDAVYGNVKGEEKSVGVLK
;
A
#
# COMPACT_ATOMS: atom_id res chain seq x y z
N MET A 1 -9.98 -0.51 -4.45
CA MET A 1 -9.05 -0.83 -3.34
C MET A 1 -9.88 -1.42 -2.23
N LYS A 2 -9.35 -2.36 -1.44
CA LYS A 2 -10.09 -2.99 -0.34
C LYS A 2 -9.56 -2.51 1.00
N ARG A 3 -10.44 -2.04 1.88
CA ARG A 3 -10.10 -1.74 3.28
C ARG A 3 -10.27 -3.01 4.12
N THR A 4 -9.22 -3.40 4.83
CA THR A 4 -9.24 -4.48 5.81
C THR A 4 -8.52 -4.08 7.10
N ILE A 5 -8.48 -4.97 8.08
CA ILE A 5 -7.73 -4.81 9.34
C ILE A 5 -6.64 -5.88 9.37
N LEU A 6 -5.39 -5.48 9.62
CA LEU A 6 -4.26 -6.36 9.89
C LEU A 6 -3.53 -5.82 11.11
N GLU A 7 -3.19 -6.66 12.10
CA GLU A 7 -2.49 -6.24 13.32
C GLU A 7 -3.17 -5.05 14.03
N ASP A 8 -4.51 -5.09 14.15
CA ASP A 8 -5.36 -4.02 14.70
C ASP A 8 -5.25 -2.65 14.00
N LYS A 9 -4.61 -2.60 12.83
CA LYS A 9 -4.42 -1.41 12.02
C LYS A 9 -5.23 -1.48 10.74
N LYS A 10 -5.76 -0.33 10.31
CA LYS A 10 -6.51 -0.23 9.07
C LYS A 10 -5.56 -0.25 7.88
N VAL A 11 -5.77 -1.21 7.00
CA VAL A 11 -4.95 -1.40 5.79
C VAL A 11 -5.80 -1.15 4.56
N LEU A 12 -5.30 -0.29 3.67
CA LEU A 12 -5.84 -0.14 2.33
C LEU A 12 -5.02 -1.00 1.37
N VAL A 13 -5.62 -2.08 0.88
CA VAL A 13 -5.00 -3.05 -0.01
C VAL A 13 -5.37 -2.70 -1.45
N MET A 14 -4.41 -2.79 -2.35
CA MET A 14 -4.61 -2.61 -3.78
C MET A 14 -3.88 -3.68 -4.58
N ASP A 15 -4.38 -3.93 -5.78
CA ASP A 15 -3.70 -4.75 -6.76
C ASP A 15 -2.45 -4.03 -7.32
N LYS A 16 -1.60 -4.80 -8.00
CA LYS A 16 -0.34 -4.30 -8.55
C LYS A 16 -0.58 -3.19 -9.57
N LYS A 17 -1.59 -3.36 -10.44
CA LYS A 17 -1.95 -2.39 -11.47
C LYS A 17 -2.31 -1.02 -10.88
N THR A 18 -3.08 -1.00 -9.80
CA THR A 18 -3.44 0.23 -9.10
C THR A 18 -2.21 0.89 -8.47
N GLY A 19 -1.31 0.10 -7.89
CA GLY A 19 -0.03 0.58 -7.39
C GLY A 19 0.82 1.28 -8.47
N GLU A 20 0.93 0.68 -9.65
CA GLU A 20 1.63 1.25 -10.80
C GLU A 20 0.99 2.56 -11.29
N GLU A 21 -0.34 2.66 -11.30
CA GLU A 21 -1.04 3.91 -11.66
C GLU A 21 -0.78 5.04 -10.65
N LEU A 22 -0.66 4.74 -9.35
CA LEU A 22 -0.30 5.74 -8.35
C LEU A 22 1.12 6.27 -8.55
N VAL A 23 2.07 5.39 -8.91
CA VAL A 23 3.44 5.77 -9.27
C VAL A 23 3.46 6.70 -10.48
N LYS A 24 2.76 6.33 -11.57
CA LYS A 24 2.67 7.15 -12.79
C LYS A 24 2.08 8.55 -12.55
N LYS A 25 1.18 8.66 -11.56
CA LYS A 25 0.54 9.92 -11.17
C LYS A 25 1.31 10.68 -10.10
N TRP A 26 2.48 10.19 -9.67
CA TRP A 26 3.30 10.74 -8.59
C TRP A 26 2.55 10.87 -7.25
N LEU A 27 1.60 9.96 -7.04
CA LEU A 27 0.78 9.91 -5.84
C LEU A 27 1.33 8.97 -4.79
N LEU A 28 2.11 7.95 -5.16
CA LEU A 28 2.79 7.11 -4.20
C LEU A 28 4.10 7.81 -3.78
N LYS A 29 4.15 8.29 -2.53
CA LYS A 29 5.25 9.12 -2.05
C LYS A 29 5.91 8.54 -0.81
N LYS A 30 7.24 8.52 -0.78
CA LYS A 30 8.02 8.18 0.40
C LYS A 30 8.13 9.40 1.30
N VAL A 31 8.00 9.18 2.61
CA VAL A 31 8.22 10.19 3.64
C VAL A 31 9.65 10.06 4.16
N ASP A 32 10.37 11.17 4.25
CA ASP A 32 11.72 11.22 4.81
C ASP A 32 11.73 11.53 6.32
N GLN A 33 12.88 11.93 6.86
CA GLN A 33 13.04 12.21 8.29
C GLN A 33 12.51 13.59 8.70
N ASP A 34 12.35 14.50 7.76
CA ASP A 34 11.89 15.88 7.99
C ASP A 34 10.38 16.02 7.70
N ASP A 35 9.67 14.89 7.58
CA ASP A 35 8.26 14.76 7.17
C ASP A 35 7.97 15.28 5.75
N ASP A 36 9.00 15.51 4.94
CA ASP A 36 8.87 15.84 3.53
C ASP A 36 8.53 14.60 2.70
N THR A 37 7.96 14.82 1.51
CA THR A 37 7.42 13.74 0.67
C THR A 37 7.95 13.78 -0.75
N GLU A 38 8.49 12.65 -1.20
CA GLU A 38 9.03 12.48 -2.55
C GLU A 38 8.31 11.36 -3.29
N ALA A 39 7.93 11.61 -4.54
CA ALA A 39 7.29 10.58 -5.37
C ALA A 39 8.28 9.44 -5.66
N VAL A 40 7.82 8.20 -5.53
CA VAL A 40 8.66 7.04 -5.89
C VAL A 40 8.62 6.83 -7.41
N ASP A 41 9.76 6.53 -8.01
CA ASP A 41 9.86 6.34 -9.47
C ASP A 41 9.31 4.99 -9.94
N LYS A 42 9.34 3.98 -9.07
CA LYS A 42 8.95 2.62 -9.40
C LYS A 42 8.35 1.90 -8.20
N LEU A 43 7.45 0.97 -8.51
CA LEU A 43 6.89 0.07 -7.54
C LEU A 43 7.94 -0.98 -7.12
N PRO A 44 8.04 -1.36 -5.82
CA PRO A 44 8.82 -2.51 -5.41
C PRO A 44 8.29 -3.81 -6.04
N VAL A 45 9.10 -4.87 -6.02
CA VAL A 45 8.72 -6.15 -6.66
C VAL A 45 7.55 -6.79 -5.92
N VAL A 46 6.46 -7.04 -6.64
CA VAL A 46 5.26 -7.74 -6.17
C VAL A 46 5.08 -9.04 -6.99
N SER A 47 4.75 -10.13 -6.31
CA SER A 47 4.55 -11.47 -6.88
C SER A 47 3.38 -12.18 -6.18
N SER A 48 2.96 -13.34 -6.69
CA SER A 48 1.87 -14.13 -6.11
C SER A 48 2.10 -14.54 -4.64
N ASN A 49 3.34 -14.75 -4.23
CA ASN A 49 3.68 -15.17 -2.84
C ASN A 49 4.16 -14.01 -1.96
N HIS A 50 4.53 -12.87 -2.55
CA HIS A 50 5.11 -11.74 -1.84
C HIS A 50 4.47 -10.43 -2.29
N GLY A 51 3.79 -9.77 -1.37
CA GLY A 51 3.31 -8.39 -1.51
C GLY A 51 4.21 -7.39 -0.80
N VAL A 52 3.80 -6.14 -0.85
CA VAL A 52 4.50 -5.00 -0.26
C VAL A 52 3.59 -4.35 0.78
N LEU A 53 4.17 -3.90 1.89
CA LEU A 53 3.52 -3.13 2.93
C LEU A 53 4.27 -1.83 3.20
N PHE A 54 3.51 -0.74 3.23
CA PHE A 54 3.98 0.58 3.62
C PHE A 54 3.31 1.02 4.90
N ALA A 55 4.10 1.41 5.89
CA ALA A 55 3.63 1.82 7.20
C ALA A 55 4.60 2.85 7.80
N LYS A 56 4.12 3.68 8.72
CA LYS A 56 4.98 4.68 9.40
C LYS A 56 6.12 4.01 10.16
N GLU A 57 5.77 3.02 10.97
CA GLU A 57 6.71 2.22 11.74
C GLU A 57 7.04 0.92 11.01
N LYS A 58 8.22 0.36 11.29
CA LYS A 58 8.60 -0.96 10.77
C LYS A 58 7.61 -2.02 11.26
N VAL A 59 7.15 -2.85 10.33
CA VAL A 59 6.24 -3.96 10.61
C VAL A 59 6.83 -5.22 9.98
N GLU A 60 6.83 -6.33 10.70
CA GLU A 60 7.40 -7.61 10.26
C GLU A 60 6.37 -8.73 10.34
N ASN A 61 6.58 -9.81 9.58
CA ASN A 61 5.80 -11.05 9.63
C ASN A 61 4.30 -10.90 9.32
N VAL A 62 3.89 -9.84 8.63
CA VAL A 62 2.49 -9.66 8.20
C VAL A 62 2.20 -10.48 6.95
N THR A 63 1.04 -11.13 6.95
CA THR A 63 0.54 -11.88 5.81
C THR A 63 -0.87 -11.43 5.44
N ILE A 64 -1.21 -11.51 4.16
CA ILE A 64 -2.57 -11.31 3.69
C ILE A 64 -2.92 -12.39 2.67
N ASP A 65 -3.99 -13.14 2.93
CA ASP A 65 -4.41 -14.27 2.10
C ASP A 65 -3.26 -15.23 1.73
N GLY A 66 -2.42 -15.57 2.72
CA GLY A 66 -1.26 -16.45 2.54
C GLY A 66 -0.02 -15.80 1.89
N ALA A 67 -0.16 -14.61 1.27
CA ALA A 67 0.99 -13.86 0.75
C ALA A 67 1.73 -13.13 1.88
N LYS A 68 3.06 -13.23 1.91
CA LYS A 68 3.89 -12.49 2.87
C LYS A 68 4.04 -11.05 2.41
N LEU A 69 3.89 -10.10 3.32
CA LEU A 69 4.08 -8.69 3.01
C LEU A 69 5.46 -8.23 3.46
N LYS A 70 6.26 -7.77 2.49
CA LYS A 70 7.56 -7.15 2.76
C LYS A 70 7.37 -5.68 3.09
N TYR A 71 7.92 -5.25 4.23
CA TYR A 71 7.97 -3.84 4.58
C TYR A 71 8.92 -3.07 3.66
N GLU A 72 8.42 -2.01 3.01
CA GLU A 72 9.16 -1.17 2.06
C GLU A 72 9.17 0.31 2.47
N GLY A 73 9.06 0.57 3.78
CA GLY A 73 9.22 1.91 4.35
C GLY A 73 7.93 2.70 4.55
N ASN A 74 8.12 3.94 5.03
CA ASN A 74 7.05 4.90 5.25
C ASN A 74 6.66 5.58 3.92
N THR A 75 5.83 4.90 3.16
CA THR A 75 5.24 5.43 1.92
C THR A 75 3.74 5.68 2.13
N ILE A 76 3.25 6.75 1.52
CA ILE A 76 1.89 7.27 1.63
C ILE A 76 1.29 7.55 0.25
N ILE A 77 -0.01 7.85 0.21
CA ILE A 77 -0.73 8.27 -0.99
C ILE A 77 -1.05 9.76 -0.87
N GLY A 78 -0.57 10.57 -1.82
CA GLY A 78 -0.69 12.03 -1.78
C GLY A 78 0.38 12.66 -0.87
N ASN A 79 -0.01 13.69 -0.11
CA ASN A 79 0.91 14.48 0.71
C ASN A 79 0.77 14.22 2.22
N GLY A 80 -0.09 13.29 2.63
CA GLY A 80 -0.27 12.96 4.03
C GLY A 80 -0.87 11.57 4.24
N ARG A 81 -0.58 10.95 5.37
CA ARG A 81 -1.22 9.69 5.76
C ARG A 81 -2.63 9.98 6.27
N ALA A 82 -3.61 9.70 5.43
CA ALA A 82 -5.03 9.85 5.76
C ALA A 82 -5.78 8.54 5.53
N TYR A 83 -6.92 8.41 6.22
CA TYR A 83 -7.86 7.29 6.14
C TYR A 83 -7.37 5.94 6.67
N ALA A 84 -6.18 5.48 6.27
CA ALA A 84 -5.59 4.19 6.64
C ALA A 84 -4.24 4.33 7.33
N ASP A 85 -3.93 3.38 8.21
CA ASP A 85 -2.67 3.31 8.95
C ASP A 85 -1.56 2.72 8.09
N MET A 86 -1.92 1.77 7.21
CA MET A 86 -0.98 1.07 6.32
C MET A 86 -1.55 0.94 4.90
N PHE A 87 -0.66 0.78 3.93
CA PHE A 87 -1.00 0.53 2.52
C PHE A 87 -0.32 -0.76 2.09
N ALA A 88 -1.06 -1.65 1.43
CA ALA A 88 -0.51 -2.91 0.93
C ALA A 88 -0.74 -3.04 -0.57
N ILE A 89 0.26 -3.55 -1.28
CA ILE A 89 0.18 -3.85 -2.70
C ILE A 89 0.48 -5.33 -2.90
N VAL A 90 -0.46 -6.04 -3.51
CA VAL A 90 -0.40 -7.49 -3.73
C VAL A 90 -0.63 -7.81 -5.20
N ASP A 91 -0.30 -9.03 -5.60
CA ASP A 91 -0.65 -9.54 -6.92
C ASP A 91 -2.17 -9.59 -7.13
N ASP A 92 -2.60 -9.48 -8.39
CA ASP A 92 -4.02 -9.41 -8.77
C ASP A 92 -4.81 -10.65 -8.29
N ALA A 93 -4.21 -11.85 -8.30
CA ALA A 93 -4.86 -13.07 -7.82
C ALA A 93 -5.08 -13.02 -6.31
N VAL A 94 -4.08 -12.58 -5.55
CA VAL A 94 -4.18 -12.38 -4.10
C VAL A 94 -5.22 -11.32 -3.80
N TYR A 95 -5.20 -10.18 -4.51
CA TYR A 95 -6.17 -9.09 -4.34
C TYR A 95 -7.61 -9.58 -4.51
N GLY A 96 -7.87 -10.45 -5.49
CA GLY A 96 -9.19 -11.06 -5.72
C GLY A 96 -9.75 -11.74 -4.48
N ASN A 97 -8.91 -12.46 -3.73
CA ASN A 97 -9.29 -13.21 -2.54
C ASN A 97 -9.37 -12.37 -1.26
N VAL A 98 -8.72 -11.20 -1.22
CA VAL A 98 -8.73 -10.33 -0.03
C VAL A 98 -10.17 -10.01 0.36
N LYS A 99 -10.51 -10.32 1.61
CA LYS A 99 -11.77 -9.91 2.24
C LYS A 99 -11.59 -8.50 2.80
N GLY A 100 -12.43 -7.57 2.34
CA GLY A 100 -12.40 -6.18 2.78
C GLY A 100 -13.54 -5.38 2.17
N GLU A 101 -13.79 -4.20 2.70
CA GLU A 101 -14.78 -3.28 2.14
C GLU A 101 -14.18 -2.58 0.92
N GLU A 102 -14.87 -2.61 -0.22
CA GLU A 102 -14.44 -1.88 -1.42
C GLU A 102 -14.46 -0.37 -1.16
N LYS A 103 -13.39 0.29 -1.61
CA LYS A 103 -13.14 1.73 -1.48
C LYS A 103 -12.51 2.27 -2.76
N SER A 104 -12.82 3.54 -3.01
CA SER A 104 -12.30 4.31 -4.13
C SER A 104 -11.44 5.47 -3.61
N VAL A 105 -10.37 5.77 -4.33
CA VAL A 105 -9.55 6.97 -4.11
C VAL A 105 -9.85 7.95 -5.23
N GLY A 106 -10.46 9.08 -4.88
CA GLY A 106 -10.69 10.18 -5.81
C GLY A 106 -9.48 11.10 -5.87
N VAL A 107 -9.00 11.41 -7.08
CA VAL A 107 -7.96 12.40 -7.30
C VAL A 107 -8.62 13.59 -7.99
N LEU A 108 -8.74 14.70 -7.26
CA LEU A 108 -9.29 15.96 -7.77
C LEU A 108 -8.13 16.85 -8.22
N LYS A 109 -8.30 17.55 -9.34
CA LYS A 109 -7.38 18.56 -9.85
C LYS A 109 -7.90 19.94 -9.54
#